data_AF-A0A0D0C0B7-F1
#
_entry.id   AF-A0A0D0C0B7-F1
#
_cell.length_a   1.000
_cell.length_b   1.000
_cell.length_c   1.000
_cell.angle_alpha   90.00
_cell.angle_beta   90.00
_cell.angle_gamma   90.00
#
_symmetry.space_group_name_H-M   'P 1'
#
loop_
_entity.id
_entity.type
_entity.pdbx_description
1 polymer ?
#
loop_
_entity_poly.entity_id
_entity_poly.type
_entity_poly.pdbx_seq_one_letter_code
_entity_poly.pdbx_strand_id
1 'polypeptide(L)'
;LVFGTASLPAYDGTSIASNQDIVIVTINYRTNVFGFPGAPDLPLQANNLGFLDQELALEWVKLNIAQFGGDPTRVTIMGQSAGATSVSGLVVRHPIDPPFRAAILFSGAT
;
A
#
# COMPACT_ATOMS: atom_id res chain seq x y z
N LEU A 1 8.84 4.84 8.80
CA LEU A 1 7.86 5.53 7.94
C LEU A 1 7.51 6.88 8.57
N VAL A 2 8.29 7.94 8.29
CA VAL A 2 8.24 9.18 9.08
C VAL A 2 7.34 10.25 8.46
N PHE A 3 7.34 10.38 7.13
CA PHE A 3 6.56 11.36 6.39
C PHE A 3 6.25 10.85 4.98
N GLY A 4 5.33 11.51 4.29
CA GLY A 4 4.90 11.20 2.92
C GLY A 4 3.41 11.48 2.74
N THR A 5 2.98 11.68 1.49
CA THR A 5 1.56 11.80 1.14
C THR A 5 1.34 11.29 -0.29
N ALA A 6 0.19 10.66 -0.53
CA ALA A 6 -0.24 10.27 -1.86
C ALA A 6 -0.52 11.48 -2.78
N SER A 7 -0.68 12.69 -2.23
CA SER A 7 -1.02 13.90 -2.98
C SER A 7 0.17 14.64 -3.58
N LEU A 8 1.38 14.08 -3.52
CA LEU A 8 2.55 14.71 -4.15
C LEU A 8 2.38 14.69 -5.68
N PRO A 9 2.70 15.79 -6.40
CA PRO A 9 2.60 15.83 -7.87
C PRO A 9 3.41 14.73 -8.57
N ALA A 10 4.51 14.29 -7.97
CA ALA A 10 5.33 13.19 -8.49
C ALA A 10 4.60 11.82 -8.51
N TYR A 11 3.48 11.69 -7.79
CA TYR A 11 2.65 10.48 -7.74
C TYR A 11 1.32 10.65 -8.50
N ASP A 12 1.17 11.72 -9.26
CA ASP A 12 0.02 11.88 -10.16
C ASP A 12 0.01 10.76 -11.21
N GLY A 13 -0.98 9.88 -11.11
CA GLY A 13 -1.16 8.73 -11.98
C GLY A 13 -1.81 9.06 -13.33
N THR A 14 -2.20 10.30 -13.59
CA THR A 14 -2.99 10.67 -14.79
C THR A 14 -2.29 10.27 -16.08
N SER A 15 -0.98 10.56 -16.19
CA SER A 15 -0.21 10.23 -17.39
C SER A 15 -0.14 8.73 -17.64
N ILE A 16 0.22 7.92 -16.62
CA ILE A 16 0.34 6.47 -16.81
C ILE A 16 -1.02 5.82 -17.08
N ALA A 17 -2.09 6.25 -16.40
CA ALA A 17 -3.44 5.74 -16.62
C ALA A 17 -4.01 6.14 -18.00
N SER A 18 -3.57 7.28 -18.56
CA SER A 18 -3.99 7.70 -19.91
C SER A 18 -3.23 6.97 -21.02
N ASN A 19 -1.99 6.54 -20.74
CA ASN A 19 -1.12 5.89 -21.72
C ASN A 19 -1.13 4.36 -21.62
N GLN A 20 -1.64 3.79 -20.53
CA GLN A 20 -1.70 2.36 -20.28
C GLN A 20 -3.11 1.99 -19.82
N ASP A 21 -3.61 0.83 -20.22
CA ASP A 21 -4.95 0.35 -19.83
C ASP A 21 -4.93 -0.20 -18.39
N ILE A 22 -4.81 0.71 -17.43
CA ILE A 22 -4.70 0.41 -16.00
C ILE A 22 -5.47 1.42 -15.16
N VAL A 23 -5.90 0.96 -13.97
CA VAL A 23 -6.39 1.84 -12.90
C VAL A 23 -5.25 2.08 -11.91
N ILE A 24 -4.98 3.33 -11.58
CA ILE A 24 -4.03 3.72 -10.53
C ILE A 24 -4.78 4.10 -9.27
N VAL A 25 -4.36 3.53 -8.14
CA VAL A 25 -4.83 3.89 -6.80
C VAL A 25 -3.65 4.32 -5.96
N THR A 26 -3.72 5.52 -5.38
CA THR A 26 -2.76 6.01 -4.39
C THR A 26 -3.45 6.17 -3.05
N ILE A 27 -2.76 5.83 -1.96
CA ILE A 27 -3.36 5.77 -0.62
C ILE A 27 -2.54 6.58 0.38
N ASN A 28 -3.22 7.18 1.35
CA ASN A 28 -2.57 7.68 2.55
C ASN A 28 -2.67 6.62 3.65
N TYR A 29 -1.63 6.53 4.47
CA TYR A 29 -1.61 5.74 5.70
C TYR A 29 -0.94 6.55 6.79
N ARG A 30 -1.23 6.24 8.06
CA ARG A 30 -0.62 6.98 9.18
C ARG A 30 0.89 6.76 9.21
N THR A 31 1.62 7.85 9.45
CA THR A 31 3.08 7.87 9.56
C THR A 31 3.52 8.34 10.94
N ASN A 32 4.82 8.21 11.23
CA ASN A 32 5.43 8.60 12.50
C ASN A 32 4.70 7.94 13.70
N VAL A 33 4.73 8.58 14.88
CA VAL A 33 4.08 8.11 16.12
C VAL A 33 2.59 7.79 15.96
N PHE A 34 1.90 8.40 14.99
CA PHE A 34 0.48 8.14 14.75
C PHE A 34 0.23 6.79 14.07
N GLY A 35 1.17 6.32 13.25
CA GLY A 35 1.11 5.01 12.60
C GLY A 35 1.91 3.93 13.33
N PHE A 36 2.97 4.35 14.03
CA PHE A 36 3.99 3.48 14.62
C PHE A 36 4.43 4.03 15.99
N PRO A 37 3.54 4.02 17.00
CA PRO A 37 3.82 4.65 18.30
C PRO A 37 4.95 3.97 19.09
N GLY A 38 5.17 2.67 18.90
CA GLY A 38 6.25 1.92 19.55
C GLY A 38 6.16 1.88 21.08
N ALA A 39 4.96 2.08 21.65
CA ALA A 39 4.77 2.12 23.09
C ALA A 39 4.68 0.69 23.65
N PRO A 40 5.47 0.35 24.68
CA PRO A 40 5.54 -1.01 25.23
C PRO A 40 4.24 -1.44 25.92
N ASP A 41 3.45 -0.49 26.43
CA ASP A 41 2.19 -0.76 27.12
C ASP A 41 1.01 -0.94 26.14
N LEU A 42 1.21 -0.68 24.85
CA LEU A 42 0.19 -0.91 23.83
C LEU A 42 0.23 -2.36 23.35
N PRO A 43 -0.94 -2.97 23.04
CA PRO A 43 -0.98 -4.24 22.32
C PRO A 43 -0.15 -4.17 21.03
N LEU A 44 0.49 -5.28 20.63
CA LEU A 44 1.33 -5.32 19.42
C LEU A 44 0.59 -4.84 18.16
N GLN A 45 -0.71 -5.09 18.07
CA GLN A 45 -1.57 -4.65 16.96
C GLN A 45 -1.72 -3.13 16.92
N ALA A 46 -1.65 -2.46 18.06
CA ALA A 46 -1.72 -1.00 18.18
C ALA A 46 -0.36 -0.32 17.90
N ASN A 47 0.72 -1.09 17.70
CA ASN A 47 2.03 -0.56 17.36
C ASN A 47 2.28 -0.43 15.84
N ASN A 48 1.42 -1.03 15.00
CA ASN A 48 1.60 -1.12 13.55
C ASN A 48 0.40 -0.56 12.76
N LEU A 49 -0.25 0.45 13.31
CA LEU A 49 -1.46 1.07 12.76
C LEU A 49 -1.31 1.53 11.31
N GLY A 50 -0.14 2.06 10.94
CA GLY A 50 0.14 2.46 9.56
C GLY A 50 0.17 1.30 8.57
N PHE A 51 0.58 0.09 9.00
CA PHE A 51 0.47 -1.10 8.16
C PHE A 51 -0.98 -1.60 8.06
N LEU A 52 -1.74 -1.51 9.15
CA LEU A 52 -3.17 -1.85 9.14
C LEU A 52 -3.97 -0.92 8.22
N ASP A 53 -3.61 0.36 8.14
CA ASP A 53 -4.21 1.30 7.19
C ASP A 53 -3.99 0.85 5.73
N GLN A 54 -2.79 0.34 5.42
CA GLN A 54 -2.45 -0.16 4.09
C GLN A 54 -3.20 -1.46 3.74
N GLU A 55 -3.34 -2.37 4.70
CA GLU A 55 -4.17 -3.58 4.57
C GLU A 55 -5.63 -3.22 4.31
N LEU A 56 -6.18 -2.29 5.10
CA LEU A 56 -7.55 -1.83 4.93
C LEU A 56 -7.77 -1.17 3.56
N ALA A 57 -6.82 -0.37 3.10
CA ALA A 57 -6.90 0.24 1.77
C ALA A 57 -6.82 -0.81 0.66
N LEU A 58 -6.02 -1.86 0.83
CA LEU A 58 -5.93 -2.97 -0.12
C LEU A 58 -7.23 -3.79 -0.15
N GLU A 59 -7.84 -4.04 1.00
CA GLU A 59 -9.17 -4.66 1.09
C GLU A 59 -10.21 -3.80 0.36
N TRP A 60 -10.19 -2.49 0.57
CA TRP A 60 -11.07 -1.56 -0.14
C TRP A 60 -10.87 -1.67 -1.66
N VAL A 61 -9.63 -1.70 -2.15
CA VAL A 61 -9.34 -1.90 -3.58
C VAL A 61 -9.95 -3.23 -4.05
N LYS A 62 -9.73 -4.33 -3.33
CA LYS A 62 -10.25 -5.65 -3.72
C LYS A 62 -11.77 -5.70 -3.81
N LEU A 63 -12.47 -5.00 -2.92
CA LEU A 63 -13.92 -4.97 -2.88
C LEU A 63 -14.54 -4.00 -3.91
N ASN A 64 -13.82 -2.94 -4.30
CA ASN A 64 -14.43 -1.82 -5.02
C ASN A 64 -13.87 -1.58 -6.43
N ILE A 65 -12.65 -2.02 -6.74
CA ILE A 65 -11.95 -1.58 -7.97
C ILE A 65 -12.66 -1.97 -9.27
N ALA A 66 -13.48 -3.04 -9.24
CA ALA A 66 -14.33 -3.44 -10.36
C ALA A 66 -15.30 -2.33 -10.82
N GLN A 67 -15.79 -1.51 -9.88
CA GLN A 67 -16.68 -0.38 -10.18
C GLN A 67 -15.96 0.78 -10.87
N PHE A 68 -14.62 0.79 -10.82
CA PHE A 68 -13.76 1.78 -11.47
C PHE A 68 -13.14 1.23 -12.76
N GLY A 69 -13.59 0.06 -13.24
CA GLY A 69 -13.07 -0.59 -14.45
C GLY A 69 -11.80 -1.42 -14.24
N GLY A 70 -11.36 -1.61 -12.99
CA GLY A 70 -10.22 -2.48 -12.69
C GLY A 70 -10.62 -3.94 -12.47
N ASP A 71 -9.63 -4.83 -12.45
CA ASP A 71 -9.82 -6.26 -12.17
C ASP A 71 -9.25 -6.59 -10.77
N PRO A 72 -10.09 -6.98 -9.79
CA PRO A 72 -9.63 -7.28 -8.42
C PRO A 72 -8.70 -8.51 -8.36
N THR A 73 -8.60 -9.33 -9.40
CA THR A 73 -7.65 -10.45 -9.49
C THR A 73 -6.28 -10.06 -10.06
N ARG A 74 -6.16 -8.83 -10.59
CA ARG A 74 -4.94 -8.32 -11.24
C ARG A 74 -4.32 -7.12 -10.52
N VAL A 75 -4.53 -7.02 -9.21
CA VAL A 75 -3.94 -5.95 -8.38
C VAL A 75 -2.42 -6.13 -8.29
N THR A 76 -1.65 -5.09 -8.62
CA THR A 76 -0.20 -5.03 -8.39
C THR A 76 0.08 -3.97 -7.34
N ILE A 77 0.77 -4.33 -6.26
CA ILE A 77 1.22 -3.37 -5.24
C ILE A 77 2.61 -2.84 -5.59
N MET A 78 2.85 -1.55 -5.38
CA MET A 78 4.13 -0.92 -5.69
C MET A 78 4.48 0.15 -4.66
N GLY A 79 5.78 0.34 -4.40
CA GLY A 79 6.24 1.33 -3.45
C GLY A 79 7.72 1.67 -3.61
N GLN A 80 8.12 2.84 -3.12
CA GLN A 80 9.49 3.34 -3.15
C GLN A 80 10.01 3.62 -1.73
N SER A 81 11.28 3.31 -1.46
CA SER A 81 11.94 3.52 -0.16
C SER A 81 11.11 2.86 0.97
N ALA A 82 10.59 3.65 1.91
CA ALA A 82 9.74 3.15 2.98
C ALA A 82 8.43 2.50 2.46
N GLY A 83 7.90 2.96 1.32
CA GLY A 83 6.81 2.29 0.61
C GLY A 83 7.21 0.92 0.05
N ALA A 84 8.46 0.73 -0.37
CA ALA A 84 8.96 -0.58 -0.78
C ALA A 84 9.07 -1.54 0.43
N THR A 85 9.47 -1.04 1.61
CA THR A 85 9.42 -1.81 2.87
C THR A 85 7.99 -2.23 3.22
N SER A 86 7.02 -1.35 2.98
CA SER A 86 5.60 -1.65 3.17
C SER A 86 5.11 -2.76 2.23
N VAL A 87 5.51 -2.70 0.95
CA VAL A 87 5.25 -3.77 -0.03
C VAL A 87 5.87 -5.10 0.40
N SER A 88 7.14 -5.10 0.86
CA SER A 88 7.77 -6.31 1.42
C SER A 88 6.96 -6.88 2.60
N GLY A 89 6.53 -6.02 3.53
CA GLY A 89 5.71 -6.42 4.67
C GLY A 89 4.42 -7.13 4.26
N LEU A 90 3.70 -6.62 3.25
CA LEU A 90 2.50 -7.25 2.71
C LEU A 90 2.79 -8.60 2.03
N VAL A 91 3.90 -8.72 1.31
CA VAL A 91 4.35 -9.99 0.71
C VAL A 91 4.64 -11.04 1.79
N VAL A 92 5.37 -10.68 2.84
CA VAL A 92 5.71 -11.59 3.94
C VAL A 92 4.45 -11.96 4.75
N ARG A 93 3.51 -11.03 4.92
CA ARG A 93 2.29 -11.25 5.70
C ARG A 93 1.26 -12.12 5.01
N HIS A 94 1.28 -12.19 3.68
CA HIS A 94 0.37 -13.01 2.88
C HIS A 94 1.15 -14.05 2.03
N PRO A 95 1.78 -15.05 2.65
CA PRO A 95 2.62 -16.03 1.93
C PRO A 95 1.80 -17.04 1.11
N ILE A 96 0.48 -17.15 1.36
CA ILE A 96 -0.45 -18.04 0.68
C ILE A 96 -1.67 -17.21 0.29
N ASP A 97 -2.08 -17.32 -0.97
CA ASP A 97 -3.23 -16.61 -1.56
C ASP A 97 -3.29 -15.10 -1.24
N PRO A 98 -2.26 -14.33 -1.66
CA PRO A 98 -2.22 -12.91 -1.37
C PRO A 98 -3.37 -12.15 -2.02
N PRO A 99 -3.89 -11.08 -1.38
CA PRO A 99 -4.91 -10.21 -1.95
C PRO A 99 -4.39 -9.32 -3.11
N PHE A 100 -3.22 -9.64 -3.67
CA PHE A 100 -2.58 -8.98 -4.80
C PHE A 100 -1.86 -10.03 -5.65
N ARG A 101 -1.68 -9.74 -6.94
CA ARG A 101 -1.07 -10.64 -7.91
C ARG A 101 0.45 -10.48 -8.03
N ALA A 102 0.95 -9.24 -7.89
CA ALA A 102 2.35 -8.92 -8.09
C ALA A 102 2.79 -7.76 -7.19
N ALA A 103 4.11 -7.63 -6.99
CA ALA A 103 4.73 -6.61 -6.15
C ALA A 103 5.93 -5.97 -6.87
N ILE A 104 6.07 -4.64 -6.77
CA ILE A 104 7.21 -3.88 -7.29
C ILE A 104 7.84 -3.06 -6.16
N LEU A 105 9.13 -3.25 -5.92
CA LEU A 105 9.89 -2.61 -4.85
C LEU A 105 10.98 -1.70 -5.44
N PHE A 106 10.77 -0.39 -5.40
CA PHE A 106 11.78 0.59 -5.82
C PHE A 106 12.67 0.98 -4.65
N SER A 107 13.98 0.75 -4.77
CA SER A 107 14.97 1.12 -3.74
C SER A 107 14.60 0.60 -2.34
N GLY A 108 14.18 -0.67 -2.29
CA GLY A 108 13.93 -1.43 -1.06
C GLY A 108 14.28 -2.90 -1.29
N ALA A 109 14.09 -3.73 -0.26
CA ALA A 109 14.37 -5.16 -0.31
C ALA A 109 13.20 -5.96 0.29
N THR A 110 13.07 -7.20 -0.17
CA THR A 110 12.17 -8.22 0.42
C THR A 110 12.77 -8.81 1.67
#